data_AF-C4G8W6-F1
#
_entry.id   AF-C4G8W6-F1
#
_cell.length_a   1.000
_cell.length_b   1.000
_cell.length_c   1.000
_cell.angle_alpha   90.00
_cell.angle_beta   90.00
_cell.angle_gamma   90.00
#
_symmetry.space_group_name_H-M   'P 1'
#
loop_
_entity.id
_entity.type
_entity.pdbx_description
1 polymer ?
#
loop_
_entity_poly.entity_id
_entity_poly.type
_entity_poly.pdbx_seq_one_letter_code
_entity_poly.pdbx_strand_id
1 'polypeptide(L)' 'MWARMKSELLYDRYDTEKMTVTELKELIWRYYMSYWNNRRICSANDGLPPMVKRQQYDSSLQEAV' A
#
# COMPACT_ATOMS: atom_id res chain seq x y z
N MET A 1 -4.50 11.84 -0.04
CA MET A 1 -4.74 10.54 -0.70
C MET A 1 -5.00 10.70 -2.18
N TRP A 2 -6.04 11.44 -2.56
CA TRP A 2 -6.49 11.59 -3.94
C TRP A 2 -5.41 12.05 -4.94
N ALA A 3 -4.65 13.12 -4.65
CA ALA A 3 -3.60 13.61 -5.55
C ALA A 3 -2.46 12.60 -5.80
N ARG A 4 -2.04 11.86 -4.76
CA ARG A 4 -1.06 10.76 -4.88
C ARG A 4 -1.61 9.61 -5.71
N MET A 5 -2.84 9.17 -5.42
CA MET A 5 -3.49 8.10 -6.18
C MET A 5 -3.52 8.43 -7.66
N LYS A 6 -3.95 9.63 -8.06
CA LYS A 6 -3.99 10.01 -9.47
C LYS A 6 -2.62 9.88 -10.14
N SER A 7 -1.56 10.33 -9.48
CA SER A 7 -0.18 10.29 -10.03
C SER A 7 0.43 8.88 -10.02
N GLU A 8 0.18 8.08 -8.98
CA GLU A 8 0.78 6.75 -8.83
C GLU A 8 0.00 5.65 -9.57
N LEU A 9 -1.32 5.80 -9.70
CA LEU A 9 -2.21 4.78 -10.25
C LEU A 9 -2.71 5.11 -11.65
N LEU A 10 -3.16 6.34 -11.91
CA LEU A 10 -3.95 6.67 -13.11
C LEU A 10 -3.08 7.31 -14.19
N TYR A 11 -2.45 8.44 -13.88
CA TYR A 11 -1.61 9.20 -14.79
C TYR A 11 -0.41 8.35 -15.23
N ASP A 12 -0.03 8.50 -16.49
CA ASP A 12 1.09 7.81 -17.14
C ASP A 12 1.03 6.26 -17.19
N ARG A 13 -0.04 5.64 -16.65
CA ARG A 13 -0.22 4.17 -16.61
C ARG A 13 -1.42 3.67 -17.39
N TYR A 14 -2.53 4.39 -17.34
CA TYR A 14 -3.77 3.98 -18.00
C TYR A 14 -4.34 5.10 -18.85
N ASP A 15 -4.80 4.74 -20.04
CA ASP A 15 -5.66 5.60 -20.85
C ASP A 15 -7.10 5.48 -20.30
N THR A 16 -7.39 6.29 -19.29
CA THR A 16 -8.68 6.23 -18.57
C THR A 16 -9.88 6.57 -19.44
N GLU A 17 -9.68 7.24 -20.59
CA GLU A 17 -10.77 7.57 -21.53
C GLU A 17 -11.27 6.35 -22.29
N LYS A 18 -10.45 5.30 -22.42
CA LYS A 18 -10.82 4.03 -23.07
C LYS A 18 -11.41 3.01 -22.10
N MET A 19 -11.46 3.32 -20.80
CA MET A 19 -11.94 2.40 -19.75
C MET A 19 -13.40 2.66 -19.41
N THR A 20 -14.10 1.61 -18.99
CA THR A 20 -15.44 1.75 -18.43
C THR A 20 -15.37 2.33 -17.01
N VAL A 21 -16.46 2.97 -16.59
CA VAL A 21 -16.60 3.49 -15.22
C VAL A 21 -16.44 2.37 -14.17
N THR A 22 -16.88 1.15 -14.49
CA THR A 22 -16.76 0.00 -13.58
C THR A 22 -15.30 -0.40 -13.37
N GLU A 23 -14.53 -0.52 -14.45
CA GLU A 23 -13.09 -0.83 -14.35
C GLU A 23 -12.33 0.24 -13.57
N LEU A 24 -12.64 1.52 -13.82
CA LEU A 24 -12.06 2.64 -13.07
C LEU A 24 -12.38 2.56 -11.58
N LYS A 25 -13.63 2.25 -11.22
CA LYS A 25 -14.05 2.08 -9.81
C LYS A 25 -13.32 0.93 -9.13
N GLU A 26 -13.19 -0.21 -9.80
CA GLU A 26 -12.46 -1.36 -9.24
C GLU A 26 -10.98 -1.04 -9.05
N LEU A 27 -10.35 -0.36 -10.01
CA LEU A 27 -8.95 0.02 -9.95
C LEU A 27 -8.70 0.98 -8.76
N ILE A 28 -9.52 2.02 -8.63
CA ILE A 28 -9.48 2.97 -7.52
C ILE A 28 -9.69 2.25 -6.18
N TRP A 29 -10.68 1.36 -6.10
CA TRP A 29 -10.97 0.61 -4.89
C TRP A 29 -9.80 -0.27 -4.45
N ARG A 30 -9.21 -1.02 -5.38
CA ARG A 30 -8.05 -1.88 -5.11
C ARG A 30 -6.88 -1.06 -4.59
N TYR A 31 -6.52 0.03 -5.25
CA TYR A 31 -5.45 0.91 -4.78
C TYR A 31 -5.75 1.45 -3.38
N TYR A 32 -6.96 1.96 -3.16
CA TYR A 32 -7.35 2.54 -1.87
C TYR A 32 -7.24 1.50 -0.75
N MET A 33 -7.80 0.30 -0.95
CA MET A 33 -7.76 -0.77 0.04
C MET A 33 -6.34 -1.24 0.33
N SER A 34 -5.51 -1.45 -0.69
CA SER A 34 -4.11 -1.83 -0.51
C SER A 34 -3.31 -0.73 0.19
N TYR A 35 -3.48 0.54 -0.22
CA TYR A 35 -2.78 1.66 0.38
C TYR A 35 -3.15 1.86 1.86
N TRP A 36 -4.45 1.80 2.18
CA TRP A 36 -4.91 1.94 3.56
C TRP A 36 -4.50 0.75 4.43
N ASN A 37 -4.55 -0.48 3.92
CA ASN A 37 -4.06 -1.64 4.64
C ASN A 37 -2.56 -1.52 4.93
N ASN A 38 -1.74 -1.20 3.92
CA ASN A 38 -0.31 -1.03 4.13
C ASN A 38 -0.03 0.11 5.11
N ARG A 39 -0.69 1.25 4.98
CA ARG A 39 -0.49 2.38 5.90
C ARG A 39 -0.92 2.03 7.33
N ARG A 40 -2.08 1.40 7.52
CA ARG A 40 -2.57 0.99 8.85
C ARG A 40 -1.62 -0.01 9.49
N ILE A 41 -1.21 -1.04 8.74
CA ILE A 41 -0.29 -2.07 9.24
C ILE A 41 1.06 -1.45 9.58
N CYS A 42 1.63 -0.61 8.71
CA CYS A 42 2.88 0.07 9.00
C CYS A 42 2.73 0.99 10.21
N SER A 43 1.66 1.78 10.34
CA SER A 43 1.44 2.61 11.52
C SER A 43 1.34 1.82 12.83
N ALA A 44 0.77 0.61 12.81
CA ALA A 44 0.76 -0.29 13.97
C ALA A 44 2.15 -0.89 14.26
N ASN A 45 3.00 -1.00 13.23
CA ASN A 45 4.38 -1.48 13.32
C ASN A 45 5.39 -0.32 13.51
N ASP A 46 5.02 0.77 14.18
CA ASP A 46 5.88 1.95 14.39
C ASP A 46 6.35 2.64 13.09
N GLY A 47 5.56 2.52 12.02
CA GLY A 47 5.87 2.99 10.68
C GLY A 47 6.63 1.97 9.82
N LEU A 48 7.02 0.81 10.36
CA LEU A 48 7.84 -0.16 9.65
C LEU A 48 7.00 -1.08 8.73
N PRO A 49 7.52 -1.42 7.54
CA PRO A 49 6.97 -2.52 6.75
C PRO A 49 6.94 -3.82 7.57
N PRO A 50 5.92 -4.68 7.38
CA PRO A 50 5.80 -5.95 8.11
C PRO A 50 7.06 -6.82 8.10
N MET A 51 7.75 -6.89 6.96
CA MET A 51 8.98 -7.66 6.84
C MET A 51 10.11 -7.11 7.72
N VAL A 52 10.24 -5.79 7.81
CA VAL A 52 11.27 -5.14 8.63
C VAL A 52 10.97 -5.35 10.11
N LYS A 53 9.71 -5.15 10.54
CA LYS A 53 9.30 -5.40 11.93
C LYS A 53 9.53 -6.86 12.34
N ARG A 54 9.26 -7.81 11.42
CA ARG A 54 9.53 -9.24 11.65
C ARG A 54 11.03 -9.53 11.80
N GLN A 55 11.86 -9.01 10.90
CA GLN A 55 13.31 -9.20 11.00
C GLN A 55 13.87 -8.68 12.32
N GLN A 56 13.43 -7.49 12.76
CA GLN A 56 13.84 -6.93 14.05
C GLN A 56 13.44 -7.81 15.23
N TYR A 57 12.23 -8.39 15.18
CA TYR A 57 11.78 -9.35 16.19
C TYR A 57 12.67 -10.59 16.24
N ASP A 58 12.95 -11.20 15.08
CA ASP A 58 13.78 -12.41 15.00
C ASP A 58 15.23 -12.13 15.48
N SER A 59 15.81 -10.98 15.10
CA SER A 59 17.12 -10.54 15.61
C SER A 59 17.12 -10.34 17.13
N SER A 60 16.09 -9.68 17.68
CA SER A 60 15.98 -9.48 19.14
C SER A 60 15.86 -10.80 19.91
N LEU A 61 15.27 -11.82 19.29
CA LEU A 61 15.17 -13.17 19.86
C LEU A 61 16.53 -13.88 19.87
N GLN A 62 17.34 -13.70 18.82
CA GLN A 62 18.68 -14.27 18.73
C GLN A 62 19.64 -13.65 19.75
N GLU A 63 19.54 -12.34 20.02
CA GLU A 63 20.36 -11.64 21.01
C GLU A 63 20.03 -12.02 22.46
N ALA A 64 18.83 -12.55 22.71
CA ALA A 64 18.36 -12.94 24.04
C ALA A 64 18.78 -14.37 24.45
N VAL A 65 19.50 -15.11 23.59
CA VAL A 65 19.99 -16.49 23.79
C VAL A 65 21.49 -16.49 24.03
#